data_AF-A0A0E9NIC6-F1
#
_entry.id   AF-A0A0E9NIC6-F1
#
_cell.length_a   1.000
_cell.length_b   1.000
_cell.length_c   1.000
_cell.angle_alpha   90.00
_cell.angle_beta   90.00
_cell.angle_gamma   90.00
#
_symmetry.space_group_name_H-M   'P 1'
#
loop_
_entity.id
_entity.type
_entity.pdbx_description
1 polymer ?
#
loop_
_entity_poly.entity_id
_entity_poly.type
_entity_poly.pdbx_seq_one_letter_code
_entity_poly.pdbx_strand_id
1 'polypeptide(L)'
;MENTLQEVAEKCANELFALQACVTSHPNDWDAACWRQRQALTKCSEDNVAVLRKVKEACADAIKLYDDCLQANPQDPKPCLAPLRDLYNCTEKTAGVCSIICSLSHDNPNSTHF
;
A
#
# COMPACT_ATOMS: atom_id res chain seq x y z
N MET A 1 -11.00 3.08 -2.48
CA MET A 1 -10.39 1.87 -1.88
C MET A 1 -11.32 0.65 -1.88
N GLU A 2 -12.65 0.80 -1.96
CA GLU A 2 -13.56 -0.36 -1.93
C GLU A 2 -13.37 -1.32 -3.14
N ASN A 3 -12.97 -0.79 -4.30
CA ASN A 3 -12.78 -1.59 -5.50
C ASN A 3 -11.46 -2.38 -5.54
N THR A 4 -10.42 -1.93 -4.82
CA THR A 4 -9.09 -2.55 -4.89
C THR A 4 -9.03 -3.85 -4.12
N LEU A 5 -9.71 -3.92 -2.96
CA LEU A 5 -9.83 -5.15 -2.19
C LEU A 5 -10.70 -6.18 -2.92
N GLN A 6 -11.73 -5.72 -3.62
CA GLN A 6 -12.56 -6.59 -4.46
C GLN A 6 -11.76 -7.15 -5.65
N GLU A 7 -10.96 -6.33 -6.34
CA GLU A 7 -10.08 -6.83 -7.40
C GLU A 7 -9.06 -7.85 -6.89
N VAL A 8 -8.50 -7.66 -5.69
CA VAL A 8 -7.63 -8.67 -5.04
C VAL A 8 -8.43 -9.95 -4.75
N ALA A 9 -9.63 -9.84 -4.20
CA ALA A 9 -10.47 -11.00 -3.90
C ALA A 9 -10.89 -11.77 -5.16
N GLU A 10 -11.11 -11.08 -6.27
CA GLU A 10 -11.47 -11.68 -7.56
C GLU A 10 -10.27 -12.31 -8.27
N LYS A 11 -9.13 -11.61 -8.31
CA LYS A 11 -7.95 -12.03 -9.09
C LYS A 11 -6.97 -12.89 -8.33
N CYS A 12 -6.99 -12.85 -7.00
CA CYS A 12 -6.04 -13.54 -6.11
C CYS A 12 -6.76 -14.39 -5.04
N ALA A 13 -7.95 -14.90 -5.36
CA ALA A 13 -8.79 -15.68 -4.45
C ALA A 13 -8.04 -16.88 -3.84
N ASN A 14 -7.21 -17.56 -4.64
CA ASN A 14 -6.48 -18.75 -4.21
C ASN A 14 -5.42 -18.41 -3.15
N GLU A 15 -4.63 -17.37 -3.41
CA GLU A 15 -3.59 -16.88 -2.50
C GLU A 15 -4.22 -16.32 -1.22
N LEU A 16 -5.36 -15.63 -1.35
CA LEU A 16 -6.11 -15.10 -0.22
C LEU A 16 -6.65 -16.23 0.68
N PHE A 17 -7.22 -17.27 0.09
CA PHE A 17 -7.72 -18.43 0.83
C PHE A 17 -6.58 -19.20 1.52
N ALA A 18 -5.44 -19.38 0.84
CA ALA A 18 -4.26 -20.03 1.43
C ALA A 18 -3.72 -19.25 2.64
N LEU A 19 -3.67 -17.92 2.56
CA LEU A 19 -3.29 -17.07 3.69
C LEU A 19 -4.29 -17.18 4.84
N GLN A 20 -5.59 -17.11 4.54
CA GLN A 20 -6.64 -17.23 5.57
C GLN A 20 -6.57 -18.57 6.30
N ALA A 21 -6.38 -19.67 5.56
CA ALA A 21 -6.23 -21.01 6.14
C ALA A 21 -5.02 -21.05 7.08
N CYS A 22 -3.88 -20.49 6.66
CA CYS A 22 -2.68 -20.45 7.48
C CYS A 22 -2.87 -19.63 8.76
N VAL A 23 -3.43 -18.42 8.66
CA VAL A 23 -3.68 -17.53 9.81
C VAL A 23 -4.61 -18.21 10.83
N THR A 24 -5.60 -18.95 10.34
CA THR A 24 -6.53 -19.71 11.20
C THR A 24 -5.80 -20.83 11.97
N SER A 25 -4.76 -21.43 11.38
CA SER A 25 -3.93 -22.46 12.04
C SER A 25 -2.82 -21.87 12.93
N HIS A 26 -2.43 -20.61 12.73
CA HIS A 26 -1.32 -19.94 13.41
C HIS A 26 -1.73 -18.63 14.10
N PRO A 27 -2.75 -18.60 14.97
CA PRO A 27 -3.34 -17.36 15.47
C PRO A 27 -2.36 -16.48 16.26
N ASN A 28 -1.32 -17.06 16.85
CA ASN A 28 -0.36 -16.34 17.71
C ASN A 28 0.94 -15.97 17.00
N ASP A 29 1.26 -16.59 15.86
CA ASP A 29 2.56 -16.48 15.18
C ASP A 29 2.44 -16.38 13.64
N TRP A 30 1.24 -16.08 13.12
CA TRP A 30 0.95 -16.03 11.69
C TRP A 30 1.88 -15.12 10.89
N ASP A 31 2.37 -14.01 11.47
CA ASP A 31 3.24 -13.07 10.75
C ASP A 31 4.51 -13.76 10.23
N ALA A 32 5.11 -14.62 11.05
CA ALA A 32 6.27 -15.44 10.71
C ALA A 32 5.86 -16.77 10.06
N ALA A 33 4.88 -17.48 10.62
CA ALA A 33 4.48 -18.82 10.16
C ALA A 33 3.86 -18.81 8.75
N CYS A 34 3.14 -17.74 8.40
CA CYS A 34 2.43 -17.59 7.12
C CYS A 34 3.17 -16.69 6.12
N TRP A 35 4.46 -16.43 6.33
CA TRP A 35 5.25 -15.55 5.46
C TRP A 35 5.17 -15.93 3.97
N ARG A 36 5.19 -17.24 3.64
CA ARG A 36 5.09 -17.69 2.24
C ARG A 36 3.74 -17.34 1.60
N GLN A 37 2.65 -17.54 2.32
CA GLN A 37 1.30 -17.24 1.84
C GLN A 37 1.10 -15.73 1.69
N ARG A 38 1.65 -14.94 2.62
CA ARG A 38 1.68 -13.47 2.50
C ARG A 38 2.42 -13.04 1.24
N GLN A 39 3.62 -13.57 1.02
CA GLN A 39 4.42 -13.24 -0.15
C GLN A 39 3.71 -13.63 -1.46
N ALA A 40 3.04 -14.77 -1.49
CA ALA A 40 2.26 -15.21 -2.64
C ALA A 40 1.09 -14.25 -2.94
N LEU A 41 0.33 -13.84 -1.92
CA LEU A 41 -0.76 -12.87 -2.08
C LEU A 41 -0.25 -11.50 -2.53
N THR A 42 0.84 -11.02 -1.94
CA THR A 42 1.49 -9.77 -2.37
C THR A 42 1.89 -9.85 -3.85
N LYS A 43 2.55 -10.93 -4.26
CA LYS A 43 2.96 -11.12 -5.64
C LYS A 43 1.77 -11.16 -6.61
N CYS A 44 0.73 -11.92 -6.28
CA CYS A 44 -0.47 -11.96 -7.11
C CYS A 44 -1.12 -10.57 -7.24
N SER A 45 -1.19 -9.83 -6.13
CA SER A 45 -1.78 -8.49 -6.09
C SER A 45 -0.99 -7.51 -6.95
N GLU A 46 0.34 -7.57 -6.90
CA GLU A 46 1.22 -6.75 -7.75
C GLU A 46 1.10 -7.09 -9.24
N ASP A 47 1.00 -8.38 -9.57
CA ASP A 47 0.97 -8.85 -10.96
C ASP A 47 -0.41 -8.62 -11.61
N ASN A 48 -1.51 -8.65 -10.85
CA ASN A 48 -2.88 -8.71 -11.39
C ASN A 48 -3.76 -7.49 -11.06
N VAL A 49 -3.41 -6.69 -10.06
CA VAL A 49 -4.20 -5.52 -9.64
C VAL A 49 -3.48 -4.24 -10.06
N ALA A 50 -3.94 -3.68 -11.18
CA ALA A 50 -3.23 -2.62 -11.89
C ALA A 50 -2.94 -1.37 -11.05
N VAL A 51 -3.85 -1.03 -10.13
CA VAL A 51 -3.67 0.10 -9.21
C VAL A 51 -2.58 -0.15 -8.17
N LEU A 52 -2.43 -1.39 -7.68
CA LEU A 52 -1.35 -1.74 -6.75
C LEU A 52 0.01 -1.69 -7.44
N ARG A 53 0.09 -2.19 -8.69
CA ARG A 53 1.29 -2.05 -9.51
C ARG A 53 1.66 -0.57 -9.73
N LYS A 54 0.69 0.26 -10.10
CA LYS A 54 0.90 1.71 -10.31
C LYS A 54 1.39 2.42 -9.06
N VAL A 55 0.79 2.13 -7.90
CA VAL A 55 1.24 2.69 -6.61
C VAL A 55 2.67 2.26 -6.31
N LYS A 56 2.99 0.98 -6.48
CA LYS A 56 4.35 0.47 -6.24
C LYS A 56 5.39 1.16 -7.13
N GLU A 57 5.08 1.35 -8.40
CA GLU A 57 5.96 2.03 -9.35
C GLU A 57 6.07 3.54 -9.07
N ALA A 58 4.95 4.23 -8.87
CA ALA A 58 4.93 5.69 -8.68
C ALA A 58 5.45 6.13 -7.31
N CYS A 59 5.30 5.29 -6.28
CA CYS A 59 5.68 5.59 -4.91
C CYS A 59 6.93 4.83 -4.46
N ALA A 60 7.69 4.23 -5.39
CA ALA A 60 8.86 3.40 -5.07
C ALA A 60 9.86 4.09 -4.13
N ASP A 61 10.14 5.39 -4.34
CA ASP A 61 11.06 6.15 -3.49
C ASP A 61 10.51 6.39 -2.08
N ALA A 62 9.20 6.68 -1.96
CA ALA A 62 8.54 6.87 -0.67
C ALA A 62 8.44 5.55 0.11
N ILE A 63 8.20 4.43 -0.60
CA ILE A 63 8.24 3.09 -0.03
C ILE A 63 9.64 2.81 0.53
N LYS A 64 10.68 3.06 -0.28
CA LYS A 64 12.07 2.84 0.12
C LYS A 64 12.47 3.66 1.34
N LEU A 65 12.11 4.95 1.38
CA LEU A 65 12.40 5.83 2.54
C LEU A 65 11.75 5.32 3.83
N TYR A 66 10.53 4.80 3.74
CA TYR A 66 9.84 4.21 4.89
C TYR A 66 10.50 2.89 5.32
N ASP A 67 10.81 2.01 4.38
CA ASP A 67 11.47 0.72 4.64
C ASP A 67 12.86 0.92 5.26
N ASP A 68 13.68 1.83 4.70
CA ASP A 68 15.01 2.16 5.22
C ASP A 68 14.89 2.72 6.65
N CYS A 69 13.86 3.51 6.96
CA CYS A 69 13.61 3.99 8.30
C CYS A 69 13.27 2.86 9.28
N LEU A 70 12.41 1.91 8.88
CA LEU A 70 12.06 0.76 9.71
C LEU A 70 13.28 -0.13 9.99
N GLN A 71 14.13 -0.34 8.98
CA GLN A 71 15.36 -1.11 9.14
C GLN A 71 16.35 -0.42 10.09
N ALA A 72 16.43 0.91 10.04
CA ALA A 72 17.27 1.68 10.95
C ALA A 72 16.70 1.76 12.38
N ASN A 73 15.38 1.59 12.56
CA ASN A 73 14.70 1.74 13.85
C ASN A 73 13.85 0.50 14.23
N PRO A 74 14.46 -0.69 14.41
CA PRO A 74 13.74 -1.94 14.63
C PRO A 74 13.04 -2.05 15.99
N GLN A 75 13.30 -1.12 16.93
CA GLN A 75 12.72 -1.12 18.27
C GLN A 75 11.69 0.00 18.49
N ASP A 76 11.74 1.07 17.69
CA ASP A 76 10.80 2.18 17.80
C ASP A 76 10.46 2.74 16.40
N PRO A 77 9.27 2.45 15.86
CA PRO A 77 8.86 2.95 14.55
C PRO A 77 8.36 4.41 14.57
N LYS A 78 8.26 5.07 15.73
CA LYS A 78 7.77 6.47 15.82
C LYS A 78 8.53 7.46 14.91
N PRO A 79 9.86 7.39 14.75
CA PRO A 79 10.58 8.26 13.82
C PRO A 79 10.13 8.09 12.36
N CYS A 80 9.56 6.94 12.02
CA CYS A 80 9.11 6.59 10.67
C CYS A 80 7.69 7.09 10.36
N LEU A 81 7.03 7.81 11.27
CA LEU A 81 5.72 8.41 11.00
C LEU A 81 5.77 9.47 9.88
N ALA A 82 6.88 10.22 9.77
CA ALA A 82 7.07 11.19 8.70
C ALA A 82 7.14 10.51 7.31
N PRO A 83 8.05 9.55 7.05
CA PRO A 83 8.09 8.85 5.77
C PRO A 83 6.82 8.03 5.51
N LEU A 84 6.16 7.49 6.55
CA LEU A 84 4.86 6.83 6.41
C LEU A 84 3.78 7.78 5.85
N ARG A 85 3.72 9.02 6.36
CA ARG A 85 2.77 10.03 5.88
C ARG A 85 3.05 10.40 4.42
N ASP A 86 4.32 10.50 4.03
CA ASP A 86 4.68 10.82 2.64
C ASP A 86 4.32 9.67 1.69
N LEU A 87 4.53 8.42 2.12
CA LEU A 87 4.05 7.23 1.42
C LEU A 87 2.52 7.20 1.27
N TYR A 88 1.79 7.53 2.33
CA TYR A 88 0.33 7.63 2.31
C TYR A 88 -0.14 8.68 1.30
N ASN A 89 0.45 9.87 1.32
CA ASN A 89 0.12 10.95 0.38
C ASN A 89 0.39 10.56 -1.07
N CYS A 90 1.49 9.84 -1.34
CA CYS A 90 1.78 9.33 -2.67
C CYS A 90 0.75 8.29 -3.13
N THR A 91 0.36 7.39 -2.22
CA THR A 91 -0.63 6.34 -2.49
C THR A 91 -2.00 6.93 -2.79
N GLU A 92 -2.46 7.92 -2.02
CA GLU A 92 -3.74 8.63 -2.26
C GLU A 92 -3.78 9.29 -3.64
N LYS A 93 -2.70 10.01 -3.99
CA LYS A 93 -2.55 10.66 -5.31
C LYS A 93 -2.58 9.64 -6.45
N THR A 94 -1.88 8.52 -6.29
CA THR A 94 -1.71 7.52 -7.37
C THR A 94 -2.91 6.60 -7.51
N ALA A 95 -3.51 6.17 -6.40
CA ALA A 95 -4.69 5.31 -6.38
C ALA A 95 -5.97 6.04 -6.81
N GLY A 96 -5.88 7.34 -7.12
CA GLY A 96 -7.01 8.12 -7.60
C GLY A 96 -8.03 8.42 -6.50
N VAL A 97 -7.60 8.58 -5.24
CA VAL A 97 -8.42 9.25 -4.22
C VAL A 97 -8.39 10.76 -4.50
N CYS A 98 -8.80 11.13 -5.70
CA CYS A 98 -8.96 12.50 -6.11
C CYS A 98 -10.25 12.66 -6.90
N SER A 99 -11.37 12.25 -6.27
CA SER A 99 -12.70 12.56 -6.81
C SER A 99 -13.20 13.95 -6.45
N ILE A 100 -12.57 14.69 -5.52
CA ILE A 100 -13.08 16.03 -5.12
C ILE A 100 -11.97 17.08 -4.95
N ILE A 101 -10.81 16.73 -4.39
CA ILE A 101 -9.82 17.76 -3.99
C ILE A 101 -8.79 18.09 -5.11
N CYS A 102 -8.41 17.16 -6.00
CA CYS A 102 -7.42 17.49 -7.05
C CYS A 102 -7.95 18.38 -8.17
N SER A 103 -9.26 18.37 -8.44
CA SER A 103 -9.85 19.22 -9.48
C SER A 103 -9.69 20.71 -9.18
N LEU A 104 -9.37 21.09 -7.93
CA LEU A 104 -9.12 22.47 -7.53
C LEU A 104 -7.62 22.86 -7.54
N SER A 105 -6.70 21.90 -7.66
CA SER A 105 -5.25 22.17 -7.49
C SER A 105 -4.43 21.97 -8.76
N HIS A 106 -5.01 21.47 -9.85
CA HIS A 106 -4.28 21.24 -11.12
C HIS A 106 -4.55 22.27 -12.22
N ASP A 107 -5.41 23.27 -12.00
CA ASP A 107 -5.65 24.34 -12.96
C ASP A 107 -5.69 25.70 -12.25
N ASN A 108 -4.55 26.20 -11.77
CA ASN A 108 -4.34 27.65 -11.73
C ASN A 108 -2.85 28.04 -11.58
N PRO A 109 -2.13 28.36 -12.68
CA PRO A 109 -0.82 29.02 -12.60
C PRO A 109 -0.90 30.51 -12.24
N ASN A 110 -2.08 31.09 -11.97
CA ASN A 110 -2.25 32.51 -11.71
C ASN A 110 -3.51 32.85 -10.85
N SER A 111 -3.45 32.62 -9.54
CA SER A 111 -4.35 33.30 -8.61
C SER A 111 -3.57 33.94 -7.47
N THR A 112 -3.07 35.15 -7.73
CA THR A 112 -2.93 36.19 -6.72
C THR A 112 -4.25 36.37 -5.94
N HIS A 113 -4.18 36.63 -4.64
CA HIS A 113 -4.99 37.55 -3.82
C HIS A 113 -4.63 37.29 -2.34
N PHE A 114 -4.05 38.24 -1.59
CA PHE A 114 -4.72 39.29 -0.79
C PHE A 114 -5.79 38.76 0.15
#